data_AF-A0A816K8J3-F1
#
_entry.id   AF-A0A816K8J3-F1
#
_cell.length_a   1.000
_cell.length_b   1.000
_cell.length_c   1.000
_cell.angle_alpha   90.00
_cell.angle_beta   90.00
_cell.angle_gamma   90.00
#
_symmetry.space_group_name_H-M   'P 1'
#
loop_
_entity.id
_entity.type
_entity.pdbx_description
1 polymer ?
#
loop_
_entity_poly.entity_id
_entity_poly.type
_entity_poly.pdbx_seq_one_letter_code
_entity_poly.pdbx_strand_id
1 'polypeptide(L)'
;MTLSATQLGLCLQSYWYMWLTSGLSGLLFIGIDIGIAAFFMAKFKKRKGPARERPPSTAQNRSITPIEIDNIDYSYRQNTSRGSATRSTSALILNNSGSTEDVEDFAQATCQLVNEVRRQYDAPPVEVDDQLTAIAQDWANQMALTGKLEHRPLEYRNFGRQALGENFIAVFKKELTADRMIRKWLKEGRVYRFGHDGGRETNNFTQLVWHASREIGVGRARSADGNWWYGVVVFDPPGNIPNQYAQHVTLPRT
;
A
#
# COMPACT_ATOMS: atom_id res chain seq x y z
N MET A 1 -36.88 15.04 -57.69
CA MET A 1 -37.45 13.85 -57.00
C MET A 1 -38.08 14.35 -55.70
N THR A 2 -39.38 14.59 -55.72
CA THR A 2 -40.15 15.03 -54.54
C THR A 2 -40.72 13.79 -53.86
N LEU A 3 -40.28 13.50 -52.63
CA LEU A 3 -40.85 12.42 -51.82
C LEU A 3 -42.32 12.78 -51.52
N SER A 4 -43.24 11.84 -51.74
CA SER A 4 -44.66 12.08 -51.45
C SER A 4 -44.89 12.20 -49.94
N ALA A 5 -45.90 12.97 -49.54
CA ALA A 5 -46.25 13.20 -48.13
C ALA A 5 -46.42 11.90 -47.31
N THR A 6 -46.77 10.80 -47.98
CA THR A 6 -46.91 9.46 -47.40
C THR A 6 -45.57 8.86 -46.96
N GLN A 7 -44.47 9.12 -47.68
CA GLN A 7 -43.14 8.61 -47.32
C GLN A 7 -42.51 9.37 -46.14
N LEU A 8 -42.81 10.67 -46.00
CA LEU A 8 -42.41 11.45 -44.83
C LEU A 8 -43.15 11.02 -43.55
N GLY A 9 -44.44 10.68 -43.67
CA GLY A 9 -45.24 10.18 -42.54
C GLY A 9 -44.73 8.86 -41.96
N LEU A 10 -44.37 7.90 -42.82
CA LEU A 10 -43.81 6.61 -42.39
C LEU A 10 -42.44 6.74 -41.71
N CYS A 11 -41.61 7.69 -42.16
CA CYS A 11 -40.30 7.94 -41.58
C CYS A 11 -40.42 8.54 -40.16
N LEU A 12 -41.33 9.50 -39.97
CA LEU A 12 -41.60 10.12 -38.67
C LEU A 12 -42.22 9.14 -37.67
N GLN A 13 -43.10 8.25 -38.13
CA GLN A 13 -43.69 7.21 -37.29
C GLN A 13 -42.63 6.19 -36.81
N SER A 14 -41.68 5.83 -37.68
CA SER A 14 -40.57 4.93 -37.33
C SER A 14 -39.62 5.56 -36.31
N TYR A 15 -39.35 6.87 -36.44
CA TYR A 15 -38.51 7.62 -35.50
C TYR A 15 -39.15 7.75 -34.11
N TRP A 16 -40.47 7.94 -34.04
CA TRP A 16 -41.21 7.97 -32.76
C TRP A 16 -41.11 6.63 -32.00
N TYR A 17 -41.21 5.50 -32.71
CA TYR A 17 -41.10 4.18 -32.09
C TYR A 17 -39.71 3.89 -31.53
N MET A 18 -38.63 4.33 -32.19
CA MET A 18 -37.25 4.13 -31.69
C MET A 18 -36.97 4.88 -30.39
N TRP A 19 -37.52 6.09 -30.22
CA TRP A 19 -37.40 6.84 -28.97
C TRP A 19 -38.28 6.26 -27.85
N LEU A 20 -39.47 5.75 -28.19
CA LEU A 20 -40.34 5.10 -27.22
C LEU A 20 -39.69 3.81 -26.67
N THR A 21 -39.12 2.97 -27.54
CA THR A 21 -38.48 1.71 -27.10
C THR A 21 -37.18 1.95 -26.33
N SER A 22 -36.41 2.98 -26.68
CA SER A 22 -35.17 3.36 -25.97
C SER A 22 -35.46 4.00 -24.61
N GLY A 23 -36.54 4.77 -24.49
CA GLY A 23 -36.98 5.34 -23.21
C GLY A 23 -37.55 4.29 -22.26
N LEU A 24 -38.34 3.34 -22.78
CA LEU A 24 -38.90 2.24 -21.97
C LEU A 24 -37.83 1.27 -21.47
N SER A 25 -36.79 0.98 -22.27
CA SER A 25 -35.67 0.15 -21.82
C SER A 25 -34.83 0.85 -20.76
N GLY A 26 -34.57 2.15 -20.89
CA GLY A 26 -33.88 2.95 -19.87
C GLY A 26 -34.60 2.96 -18.51
N LEU A 27 -35.93 3.04 -18.50
CA LEU A 27 -36.74 2.96 -17.27
C LEU A 27 -36.72 1.56 -16.64
N LEU A 28 -36.61 0.50 -17.45
CA LEU A 28 -36.50 -0.87 -16.96
C LEU A 28 -35.17 -1.11 -16.22
N PHE A 29 -34.05 -0.54 -16.71
CA PHE A 29 -32.74 -0.66 -16.05
C PHE A 29 -32.68 0.07 -14.70
N ILE A 30 -33.22 1.29 -14.62
CA ILE A 30 -33.29 2.05 -13.36
C ILE A 30 -34.16 1.32 -12.33
N GLY A 31 -35.26 0.69 -12.76
CA GLY A 31 -36.13 -0.10 -11.88
C GLY A 31 -35.44 -1.33 -11.28
N ILE A 32 -34.61 -2.03 -12.07
CA ILE A 32 -33.85 -3.20 -11.61
C ILE A 32 -32.78 -2.78 -10.59
N ASP A 33 -32.04 -1.70 -10.84
CA ASP A 33 -31.00 -1.22 -9.92
C ASP A 33 -31.58 -0.71 -8.58
N ILE A 34 -32.71 0.01 -8.62
CA ILE A 34 -33.43 0.41 -7.40
C ILE A 34 -33.96 -0.83 -6.66
N GLY A 35 -34.44 -1.84 -7.37
CA GLY A 35 -34.89 -3.10 -6.79
C GLY A 35 -33.77 -3.87 -6.08
N ILE A 36 -32.58 -3.96 -6.69
CA ILE A 36 -31.40 -4.59 -6.10
C ILE A 36 -30.93 -3.80 -4.87
N ALA A 37 -30.85 -2.48 -4.95
CA ALA A 37 -30.46 -1.63 -3.82
C ALA A 37 -31.47 -1.74 -2.65
N ALA A 38 -32.77 -1.78 -2.93
CA ALA A 38 -33.81 -1.97 -1.93
C ALA A 38 -33.74 -3.37 -1.28
N PHE A 39 -33.44 -4.41 -2.05
CA PHE A 39 -33.25 -5.77 -1.54
C PHE A 39 -32.03 -5.87 -0.60
N PHE A 40 -30.92 -5.23 -0.95
CA PHE A 40 -29.74 -5.16 -0.07
C PHE A 40 -30.02 -4.36 1.21
N MET A 41 -30.71 -3.23 1.13
CA MET A 41 -31.09 -2.43 2.31
C MET A 41 -32.10 -3.16 3.22
N ALA A 42 -33.01 -3.96 2.64
CA ALA A 42 -33.96 -4.76 3.41
C ALA A 42 -33.29 -5.90 4.18
N LYS A 43 -32.20 -6.49 3.65
CA LYS A 43 -31.41 -7.51 4.37
C LYS A 43 -30.55 -6.94 5.51
N PHE A 44 -30.20 -5.66 5.48
CA PHE A 44 -29.40 -5.03 6.54
C PHE A 44 -30.23 -4.45 7.71
N LYS A 45 -31.55 -4.32 7.58
CA LYS A 45 -32.42 -3.75 8.63
C LYS A 45 -32.87 -4.76 9.71
N LYS A 46 -32.25 -5.95 9.81
CA LYS A 46 -32.55 -6.93 10.87
C LYS A 46 -31.28 -7.38 11.58
N ARG A 47 -30.69 -6.48 12.38
CA ARG A 47 -29.80 -6.77 13.53
C ARG A 47 -29.43 -5.46 14.25
N LYS A 48 -30.37 -4.87 14.98
CA LYS A 48 -30.04 -3.99 16.12
C LYS A 48 -30.55 -4.67 17.38
N GLY A 49 -29.67 -5.41 18.05
CA GLY A 49 -29.90 -5.86 19.42
C GLY A 49 -29.83 -4.68 20.39
N PRO A 50 -30.33 -4.81 21.62
CA PRO A 50 -30.32 -3.72 22.59
C PRO A 50 -28.89 -3.31 22.95
N ALA A 51 -28.69 -2.00 23.14
CA ALA A 51 -27.41 -1.44 23.54
C ALA A 51 -26.98 -2.02 24.88
N ARG A 52 -25.85 -2.74 24.90
CA ARG A 52 -25.21 -3.21 26.12
C ARG A 52 -24.46 -2.02 26.71
N GLU A 53 -24.89 -1.54 27.88
CA GLU A 53 -24.15 -0.55 28.65
C GLU A 53 -22.73 -1.09 28.91
N ARG A 54 -21.74 -0.27 28.56
CA ARG A 54 -20.31 -0.59 28.69
C ARG A 54 -19.95 -0.37 30.17
N PRO A 55 -19.39 -1.35 30.90
CA PRO A 55 -18.91 -1.11 32.26
C PRO A 55 -17.82 -0.04 32.24
N PRO A 56 -17.63 0.73 33.35
CA PRO A 56 -16.73 1.86 33.37
C PRO A 56 -15.30 1.40 33.05
N SER A 57 -14.77 1.96 31.97
CA SER A 57 -13.40 1.79 31.52
C SER A 57 -12.45 2.31 32.59
N THR A 58 -11.93 1.41 33.42
CA THR A 58 -10.65 1.61 34.09
C THR A 58 -9.54 1.39 33.07
N ALA A 59 -9.47 2.30 32.09
CA ALA A 59 -8.26 2.46 31.28
C ALA A 59 -7.21 3.03 32.23
N GLN A 60 -6.42 2.15 32.83
CA GLN A 60 -5.17 2.55 33.45
C GLN A 60 -4.36 3.23 32.34
N ASN A 61 -4.26 4.55 32.44
CA ASN A 61 -3.34 5.39 31.70
C ASN A 61 -1.92 5.00 32.11
N ARG A 62 -1.44 3.86 31.62
CA ARG A 62 -0.03 3.51 31.70
C ARG A 62 0.62 4.23 30.54
N SER A 63 1.23 5.37 30.83
CA SER A 63 2.31 5.91 30.03
C SER A 63 3.43 4.87 30.03
N ILE A 64 3.38 3.95 29.07
CA ILE A 64 4.44 2.97 28.88
C ILE A 64 5.65 3.75 28.38
N THR A 65 6.69 3.80 29.22
CA THR A 65 7.98 4.41 28.88
C THR A 65 8.54 3.79 27.60
N PRO A 66 9.18 4.59 26.74
CA PRO A 66 9.66 4.14 25.44
C PRO A 66 10.63 2.97 25.60
N ILE A 67 10.30 1.84 25.00
CA ILE A 67 11.27 0.76 24.79
C ILE A 67 12.44 1.38 24.02
N GLU A 68 13.65 1.11 24.49
CA GLU A 68 14.89 1.66 24.00
C GLU A 68 15.16 1.09 22.58
N ILE A 69 14.55 1.71 21.56
CA ILE A 69 14.75 1.41 20.12
C ILE A 69 16.25 1.52 19.72
N ASP A 70 17.06 2.13 20.58
CA ASP A 70 18.48 2.33 20.41
C ASP A 70 19.33 1.10 20.81
N ASN A 71 18.75 0.11 21.52
CA ASN A 71 19.44 -1.11 22.01
C ASN A 71 19.13 -2.40 21.24
N ILE A 72 18.42 -2.32 20.11
CA ILE A 72 18.29 -3.50 19.25
C ILE A 72 19.63 -3.67 18.52
N ASP A 73 20.39 -4.69 18.92
CA ASP A 73 21.61 -5.14 18.25
C ASP A 73 21.24 -5.71 16.87
N TYR A 74 21.21 -4.82 15.88
CA TYR A 74 21.07 -5.15 14.47
C TYR A 74 22.46 -5.31 13.83
N SER A 75 23.29 -6.23 14.34
CA SER A 75 24.56 -6.57 13.69
C SER A 75 24.31 -7.39 12.42
N TYR A 76 23.99 -6.70 11.32
CA TYR A 76 24.08 -7.25 9.98
C TYR A 76 25.55 -7.56 9.65
N ARG A 77 25.92 -8.85 9.65
CA ARG A 77 27.25 -9.32 9.24
C ARG A 77 27.38 -9.18 7.73
N GLN A 78 27.97 -8.07 7.28
CA GLN A 78 28.45 -7.87 5.92
C GLN A 78 29.54 -8.90 5.58
N ASN A 79 29.17 -10.09 5.10
CA ASN A 79 30.09 -11.02 4.45
C ASN A 79 30.07 -10.77 2.95
N THR A 80 30.61 -9.62 2.51
CA THR A 80 31.00 -9.43 1.11
C THR A 80 32.46 -9.81 0.96
N SER A 81 32.71 -11.04 0.55
CA SER A 81 34.02 -11.54 0.16
C SER A 81 34.58 -10.76 -1.02
N ARG A 82 35.58 -9.90 -0.77
CA ARG A 82 36.39 -9.24 -1.80
C ARG A 82 37.22 -10.27 -2.56
N GLY A 83 36.75 -10.67 -3.74
CA GLY A 83 37.58 -11.26 -4.80
C GLY A 83 38.11 -10.17 -5.72
N SER A 84 39.43 -10.00 -5.77
CA SER A 84 40.12 -9.08 -6.66
C SER A 84 40.26 -9.70 -8.06
N ALA A 85 39.84 -9.00 -9.10
CA ALA A 85 40.27 -9.26 -10.48
C ALA A 85 40.28 -7.95 -11.29
N THR A 86 41.27 -7.85 -12.17
CA THR A 86 41.86 -6.66 -12.80
C THR A 86 41.34 -6.38 -14.21
N ARG A 87 41.32 -5.09 -14.62
CA ARG A 87 41.37 -4.49 -16.00
C ARG A 87 40.44 -5.08 -17.09
N SER A 88 39.66 -4.32 -17.88
CA SER A 88 40.08 -3.22 -18.77
C SER A 88 38.86 -2.56 -19.45
N THR A 89 39.08 -1.36 -19.98
CA THR A 89 38.17 -0.36 -20.58
C THR A 89 37.32 -0.79 -21.79
N SER A 90 36.06 -0.36 -21.86
CA SER A 90 35.47 0.51 -22.91
C SER A 90 33.91 0.49 -22.92
N ALA A 91 33.32 1.64 -23.30
CA ALA A 91 31.89 1.94 -23.50
C ALA A 91 31.09 2.43 -22.26
N LEU A 92 30.97 3.76 -22.20
CA LEU A 92 30.01 4.51 -21.39
C LEU A 92 28.59 4.26 -21.94
N ILE A 93 27.81 3.39 -21.28
CA ILE A 93 26.35 3.35 -21.39
C ILE A 93 25.79 3.37 -19.97
N LEU A 94 24.85 4.30 -19.74
CA LEU A 94 24.14 4.56 -18.49
C LEU A 94 23.38 3.31 -17.99
N ASN A 95 23.93 2.61 -17.00
CA ASN A 95 23.18 1.62 -16.22
C ASN A 95 22.86 2.19 -14.83
N ASN A 96 21.71 2.86 -14.71
CA ASN A 96 21.13 3.29 -13.42
C ASN A 96 20.09 2.28 -12.89
N SER A 97 20.06 1.06 -13.40
CA SER A 97 19.42 -0.06 -12.72
C SER A 97 20.46 -0.70 -11.81
N GLY A 98 20.24 -0.72 -10.50
CA GLY A 98 20.94 -1.68 -9.64
C GLY A 98 20.84 -3.06 -10.29
N SER A 99 21.90 -3.87 -10.23
CA SER A 99 21.83 -5.26 -10.70
C SER A 99 20.63 -5.94 -10.05
N THR A 100 20.02 -6.91 -10.74
CA THR A 100 18.92 -7.71 -10.15
C THR A 100 19.31 -8.28 -8.78
N GLU A 101 20.59 -8.63 -8.63
CA GLU A 101 21.23 -9.05 -7.37
C GLU A 101 21.16 -7.97 -6.28
N ASP A 102 21.41 -6.69 -6.59
CA ASP A 102 21.31 -5.60 -5.61
C ASP A 102 19.89 -5.37 -5.10
N VAL A 103 18.90 -5.53 -6.00
CA VAL A 103 17.48 -5.42 -5.65
C VAL A 103 17.06 -6.57 -4.73
N GLU A 104 17.43 -7.80 -5.09
CA GLU A 104 17.13 -9.01 -4.31
C GLU A 104 17.77 -8.96 -2.92
N ASP A 105 19.05 -8.59 -2.82
CA ASP A 105 19.76 -8.42 -1.55
C ASP A 105 19.10 -7.35 -0.67
N PHE A 106 18.72 -6.21 -1.26
CA PHE A 106 18.06 -5.14 -0.54
C PHE A 106 16.66 -5.54 -0.06
N ALA A 107 15.91 -6.27 -0.89
CA ALA A 107 14.58 -6.79 -0.56
C ALA A 107 14.66 -7.79 0.60
N GLN A 108 15.59 -8.74 0.53
CA GLN A 108 15.78 -9.75 1.55
C GLN A 108 16.24 -9.16 2.89
N ALA A 109 17.21 -8.23 2.87
CA ALA A 109 17.65 -7.52 4.06
C ALA A 109 16.51 -6.70 4.69
N THR A 110 15.66 -6.08 3.86
CA THR A 110 14.47 -5.37 4.34
C THR A 110 13.47 -6.32 4.98
N CYS A 111 13.15 -7.45 4.34
CA CYS A 111 12.23 -8.47 4.87
C CYS A 111 12.68 -9.00 6.24
N GLN A 112 13.97 -9.31 6.38
CA GLN A 112 14.54 -9.77 7.65
C GLN A 112 14.34 -8.75 8.78
N LEU A 113 14.61 -7.47 8.51
CA LEU A 113 14.44 -6.40 9.51
C LEU A 113 12.96 -6.13 9.83
N VAL A 114 12.09 -6.20 8.83
CA VAL A 114 10.63 -6.14 9.04
C VAL A 114 10.19 -7.27 9.97
N ASN A 115 10.65 -8.49 9.72
CA ASN A 115 10.30 -9.66 10.52
C ASN A 115 10.84 -9.59 11.96
N GLU A 116 12.03 -9.02 12.17
CA GLU A 116 12.54 -8.71 13.52
C GLU A 116 11.58 -7.78 14.27
N VAL A 117 11.19 -6.68 13.62
CA VAL A 117 10.25 -5.72 14.21
C VAL A 117 8.91 -6.40 14.49
N ARG A 118 8.34 -7.11 13.53
CA ARG A 118 7.04 -7.80 13.67
C ARG A 118 7.03 -8.80 14.81
N ARG A 119 8.15 -9.49 15.03
CA ARG A 119 8.37 -10.38 16.18
C ARG A 119 8.14 -9.65 17.50
N GLN A 120 8.55 -8.39 17.64
CA GLN A 120 8.40 -7.63 18.88
C GLN A 120 6.95 -7.23 19.14
N TYR A 121 6.12 -7.14 18.09
CA TYR A 121 4.72 -6.75 18.15
C TYR A 121 3.76 -7.91 17.87
N ASP A 122 4.20 -9.15 18.11
CA ASP A 122 3.40 -10.37 17.94
C ASP A 122 2.69 -10.46 16.56
N ALA A 123 3.30 -9.87 15.53
CA ALA A 123 2.80 -9.91 14.18
C ALA A 123 3.46 -11.09 13.44
N PRO A 124 2.69 -11.94 12.72
CA PRO A 124 3.24 -13.04 11.92
C PRO A 124 4.29 -12.53 10.92
N PRO A 125 5.34 -13.29 10.60
CA PRO A 125 6.32 -12.86 9.62
C PRO A 125 5.70 -12.64 8.24
N VAL A 126 6.35 -11.82 7.44
CA VAL A 126 6.08 -11.62 6.01
C VAL A 126 7.15 -12.28 5.16
N GLU A 127 6.80 -12.56 3.91
CA GLU A 127 7.71 -13.10 2.88
C GLU A 127 7.89 -12.10 1.73
N VAL A 128 9.01 -12.17 1.03
CA VAL A 128 9.21 -11.35 -0.18
C VAL A 128 8.42 -11.98 -1.32
N ASP A 129 7.67 -11.16 -2.05
CA ASP A 129 7.01 -11.54 -3.29
C ASP A 129 7.64 -10.78 -4.47
N ASP A 130 7.96 -11.52 -5.54
CA ASP A 130 8.65 -10.98 -6.71
C ASP A 130 7.78 -10.00 -7.51
N GLN A 131 6.46 -10.24 -7.56
CA GLN A 131 5.53 -9.36 -8.27
C GLN A 131 5.35 -8.04 -7.51
N LEU A 132 5.21 -8.09 -6.19
CA LEU A 132 5.19 -6.91 -5.33
C LEU A 132 6.53 -6.17 -5.40
N THR A 133 7.65 -6.88 -5.49
CA THR A 133 8.99 -6.30 -5.61
C THR A 133 9.15 -5.54 -6.92
N ALA A 134 8.69 -6.10 -8.04
CA ALA A 134 8.66 -5.40 -9.32
C ALA A 134 7.81 -4.11 -9.23
N ILE A 135 6.63 -4.19 -8.61
CA ILE A 135 5.75 -3.03 -8.38
C ILE A 135 6.43 -1.95 -7.52
N ALA A 136 7.09 -2.36 -6.43
CA ALA A 136 7.79 -1.45 -5.53
C ALA A 136 8.98 -0.77 -6.22
N GLN A 137 9.73 -1.54 -7.02
CA GLN A 137 10.87 -1.04 -7.78
C GLN A 137 10.45 -0.06 -8.87
N ASP A 138 9.38 -0.36 -9.61
CA ASP A 138 8.81 0.54 -10.59
C ASP A 138 8.40 1.86 -9.95
N TRP A 139 7.78 1.82 -8.77
CA TRP A 139 7.39 3.04 -8.09
C TRP A 139 8.59 3.84 -7.54
N ALA A 140 9.61 3.16 -7.01
CA ALA A 140 10.85 3.81 -6.61
C ALA A 140 11.51 4.53 -7.80
N ASN A 141 11.53 3.89 -8.98
CA ASN A 141 12.03 4.49 -10.22
C ASN A 141 11.23 5.75 -10.58
N GLN A 142 9.90 5.71 -10.51
CA GLN A 142 9.06 6.90 -10.77
C GLN A 142 9.34 8.05 -9.79
N MET A 143 9.52 7.75 -8.50
CA MET A 143 9.91 8.78 -7.52
C MET A 143 11.28 9.38 -7.82
N ALA A 144 12.24 8.56 -8.22
CA ALA A 144 13.58 9.01 -8.60
C ALA A 144 13.59 9.88 -9.87
N LEU A 145 12.69 9.60 -10.81
CA LEU A 145 12.50 10.39 -12.03
C LEU A 145 11.81 11.73 -11.76
N THR A 146 10.75 11.73 -10.94
CA THR A 146 9.91 12.91 -10.71
C THR A 146 10.38 13.79 -9.55
N GLY A 147 11.19 13.24 -8.65
CA GLY A 147 11.59 13.87 -7.40
C GLY A 147 10.48 13.93 -6.34
N LYS A 148 9.32 13.33 -6.60
CA LYS A 148 8.12 13.43 -5.73
C LYS A 148 8.01 12.25 -4.80
N LEU A 149 7.79 12.53 -3.51
CA LEU A 149 7.53 11.53 -2.49
C LEU A 149 6.01 11.43 -2.26
N GLU A 150 5.35 10.61 -3.07
CA GLU A 150 3.89 10.48 -3.07
C GLU A 150 3.43 9.03 -3.27
N HIS A 151 2.20 8.74 -2.87
CA HIS A 151 1.65 7.42 -3.11
C HIS A 151 1.34 7.20 -4.60
N ARG A 152 1.38 5.92 -5.03
CA ARG A 152 0.90 5.55 -6.37
C ARG A 152 -0.49 6.11 -6.67
N PRO A 153 -0.76 6.57 -7.90
CA PRO A 153 -2.10 6.94 -8.32
C PRO A 153 -3.06 5.77 -8.16
N LEU A 154 -4.33 6.07 -7.86
CA LEU A 154 -5.34 5.05 -7.51
C LEU A 154 -5.50 3.96 -8.59
N GLU A 155 -5.37 4.34 -9.86
CA GLU A 155 -5.46 3.42 -11.00
C GLU A 155 -4.35 2.34 -11.01
N TYR A 156 -3.19 2.61 -10.38
CA TYR A 156 -2.06 1.69 -10.27
C TYR A 156 -1.96 0.99 -8.91
N ARG A 157 -2.97 1.14 -8.04
CA ARG A 157 -3.04 0.44 -6.75
C ARG A 157 -3.73 -0.91 -6.82
N ASN A 158 -4.36 -1.24 -7.95
CA ASN A 158 -5.08 -2.48 -8.15
C ASN A 158 -4.13 -3.60 -8.58
N PHE A 159 -3.76 -4.47 -7.63
CA PHE A 159 -3.15 -5.76 -7.92
C PHE A 159 -4.25 -6.82 -7.92
N GLY A 160 -4.66 -7.32 -9.09
CA GLY A 160 -5.74 -8.31 -9.17
C GLY A 160 -7.09 -7.88 -8.59
N ARG A 161 -7.38 -6.55 -8.54
CA ARG A 161 -8.55 -5.89 -7.87
C ARG A 161 -8.41 -5.68 -6.35
N GLN A 162 -7.23 -5.87 -5.77
CA GLN A 162 -6.93 -5.59 -4.37
C GLN A 162 -6.04 -4.35 -4.24
N ALA A 163 -6.32 -3.51 -3.24
CA ALA A 163 -5.46 -2.39 -2.89
C ALA A 163 -4.26 -2.89 -2.08
N LEU A 164 -3.07 -2.36 -2.37
CA LEU A 164 -1.83 -2.70 -1.64
C LEU A 164 -1.51 -1.66 -0.58
N GLY A 165 -0.85 -2.10 0.51
CA GLY A 165 -0.23 -1.21 1.48
C GLY A 165 1.06 -0.63 0.92
N GLU A 166 1.45 0.56 1.35
CA GLU A 166 2.65 1.22 0.82
C GLU A 166 3.30 2.14 1.86
N ASN A 167 4.59 1.90 2.09
CA ASN A 167 5.49 2.81 2.79
C ASN A 167 6.54 3.33 1.80
N PHE A 168 6.98 4.57 1.98
CA PHE A 168 8.08 5.12 1.19
C PHE A 168 8.94 6.11 1.99
N ILE A 169 10.15 6.34 1.49
CA ILE A 169 11.13 7.25 2.08
C ILE A 169 11.98 7.90 0.99
N ALA A 170 12.43 9.13 1.25
CA ALA A 170 13.50 9.77 0.50
C ALA A 170 14.69 10.09 1.43
N VAL A 171 15.91 9.86 0.96
CA VAL A 171 17.16 10.11 1.70
C VAL A 171 18.10 10.95 0.85
N PHE A 172 18.57 12.08 1.37
CA PHE A 172 19.48 12.99 0.69
C PHE A 172 20.94 12.73 1.06
N LYS A 173 21.82 12.63 0.05
CA LYS A 173 23.29 12.53 0.13
C LYS A 173 23.81 11.44 1.07
N LYS A 174 23.00 10.42 1.34
CA LYS A 174 23.36 9.24 2.13
C LYS A 174 22.81 8.02 1.43
N GLU A 175 23.52 6.91 1.56
CA GLU A 175 23.03 5.62 1.09
C GLU A 175 21.75 5.22 1.83
N LEU A 176 20.79 4.72 1.06
CA LEU A 176 19.57 4.11 1.57
C LEU A 176 19.82 2.62 1.83
N THR A 177 20.11 2.29 3.07
CA THR A 177 20.18 0.92 3.58
C THR A 177 18.84 0.48 4.16
N ALA A 178 18.58 -0.83 4.20
CA ALA A 178 17.38 -1.39 4.80
C ALA A 178 17.24 -0.96 6.28
N ASP A 179 18.34 -1.02 7.05
CA ASP A 179 18.40 -0.56 8.44
C ASP A 179 17.96 0.92 8.58
N ARG A 180 18.49 1.81 7.74
CA ARG A 180 18.13 3.23 7.77
C ARG A 180 16.64 3.44 7.52
N MET A 181 16.08 2.71 6.56
CA MET A 181 14.68 2.76 6.18
C MET A 181 13.78 2.29 7.34
N ILE A 182 14.03 1.08 7.86
CA ILE A 182 13.21 0.49 8.93
C ILE A 182 13.31 1.31 10.22
N ARG A 183 14.50 1.78 10.62
CA ARG A 183 14.65 2.63 11.82
C ARG A 183 13.91 3.95 11.69
N LYS A 184 13.85 4.55 10.50
CA LYS A 184 13.13 5.81 10.29
C LYS A 184 11.64 5.60 10.56
N TRP A 185 11.05 4.53 10.04
CA TRP A 185 9.64 4.20 10.25
C TRP A 185 9.36 3.71 11.68
N LEU A 186 10.24 2.90 12.27
CA LEU A 186 10.07 2.40 13.63
C LEU A 186 10.01 3.53 14.69
N LYS A 187 10.73 4.64 14.47
CA LYS A 187 10.67 5.82 15.35
C LYS A 187 9.27 6.44 15.45
N GLU A 188 8.41 6.24 14.46
CA GLU A 188 7.02 6.71 14.49
C GLU A 188 6.22 6.02 15.60
N GLY A 189 6.58 4.78 15.97
CA GLY A 189 5.95 4.05 17.07
C GLY A 189 6.07 4.77 18.42
N ARG A 190 7.02 5.70 18.58
CA ARG A 190 7.18 6.51 19.81
C ARG A 190 5.99 7.43 20.08
N VAL A 191 5.29 7.87 19.04
CA VAL A 191 4.13 8.77 19.15
C VAL A 191 2.80 8.07 18.86
N TYR A 192 2.84 6.77 18.50
CA TYR A 192 1.64 5.98 18.23
C TYR A 192 0.87 5.68 19.52
N ARG A 193 -0.46 5.85 19.45
CA ARG A 193 -1.38 5.56 20.55
C ARG A 193 -2.05 4.22 20.29
N PHE A 194 -1.57 3.17 20.95
CA PHE A 194 -2.15 1.83 20.83
C PHE A 194 -3.65 1.81 21.15
N GLY A 195 -4.39 0.95 20.44
CA GLY A 195 -5.85 0.87 20.53
C GLY A 195 -6.61 1.97 19.79
N HIS A 196 -5.91 2.91 19.14
CA HIS A 196 -6.51 3.96 18.32
C HIS A 196 -6.05 3.86 16.87
N ASP A 197 -6.80 4.49 15.98
CA ASP A 197 -6.41 4.61 14.58
C ASP A 197 -5.09 5.40 14.45
N GLY A 198 -4.27 4.97 13.50
CA GLY A 198 -3.05 5.66 13.10
C GLY A 198 -3.33 6.96 12.35
N GLY A 199 -2.25 7.62 11.96
CA GLY A 199 -2.32 8.84 11.16
C GLY A 199 -1.05 9.03 10.35
N ARG A 200 -0.98 10.14 9.61
CA ARG A 200 0.14 10.42 8.69
C ARG A 200 1.53 10.29 9.33
N GLU A 201 1.65 10.55 10.62
CA GLU A 201 2.90 10.48 11.38
C GLU A 201 3.27 9.07 11.87
N THR A 202 2.34 8.12 11.80
CA THR A 202 2.48 6.76 12.34
C THR A 202 2.17 5.65 11.35
N ASN A 203 1.69 6.00 10.15
CA ASN A 203 1.26 5.05 9.12
C ASN A 203 2.38 4.10 8.69
N ASN A 204 3.65 4.53 8.63
CA ASN A 204 4.71 3.62 8.22
C ASN A 204 4.96 2.58 9.32
N PHE A 205 5.02 3.02 10.58
CA PHE A 205 5.12 2.12 11.72
C PHE A 205 3.96 1.12 11.77
N THR A 206 2.71 1.59 11.73
CA THR A 206 1.54 0.70 11.85
C THR A 206 1.46 -0.29 10.69
N GLN A 207 1.88 0.10 9.48
CA GLN A 207 1.97 -0.83 8.35
C GLN A 207 3.05 -1.91 8.56
N LEU A 208 4.22 -1.57 9.12
CA LEU A 208 5.28 -2.54 9.39
C LEU A 208 4.79 -3.67 10.31
N VAL A 209 4.08 -3.29 11.37
CA VAL A 209 3.60 -4.22 12.40
C VAL A 209 2.18 -4.72 12.15
N TRP A 210 1.60 -4.45 10.97
CA TRP A 210 0.22 -4.81 10.70
C TRP A 210 0.03 -6.33 10.68
N HIS A 211 -0.72 -6.86 11.65
CA HIS A 211 -0.86 -8.30 11.87
C HIS A 211 -1.38 -9.07 10.64
N ALA A 212 -2.20 -8.47 9.78
CA ALA A 212 -2.79 -9.18 8.63
C ALA A 212 -1.88 -9.26 7.40
N SER A 213 -0.88 -8.40 7.25
CA SER A 213 0.03 -8.43 6.09
C SER A 213 0.88 -9.71 6.10
N ARG A 214 1.10 -10.30 4.92
CA ARG A 214 1.75 -11.60 4.71
C ARG A 214 2.91 -11.53 3.73
N GLU A 215 2.83 -10.64 2.76
CA GLU A 215 3.81 -10.52 1.69
C GLU A 215 4.26 -9.07 1.58
N ILE A 216 5.52 -8.88 1.18
CA ILE A 216 6.08 -7.57 0.89
C ILE A 216 6.81 -7.56 -0.45
N GLY A 217 6.79 -6.40 -1.09
CA GLY A 217 7.65 -6.05 -2.20
C GLY A 217 8.54 -4.88 -1.83
N VAL A 218 9.80 -4.88 -2.28
CA VAL A 218 10.75 -3.84 -1.88
C VAL A 218 11.46 -3.28 -3.10
N GLY A 219 11.54 -1.96 -3.19
CA GLY A 219 12.23 -1.27 -4.29
C GLY A 219 13.06 -0.10 -3.79
N ARG A 220 14.16 0.18 -4.47
CA ARG A 220 14.93 1.42 -4.26
C ARG A 220 15.50 1.98 -5.56
N ALA A 221 15.55 3.29 -5.66
CA ALA A 221 16.11 3.97 -6.83
C ALA A 221 16.85 5.24 -6.44
N ARG A 222 17.83 5.61 -7.25
CA ARG A 222 18.61 6.85 -7.07
C ARG A 222 18.22 7.86 -8.14
N SER A 223 18.07 9.13 -7.73
CA SER A 223 17.83 10.23 -8.67
C SER A 223 18.98 10.37 -9.68
N ALA A 224 18.68 10.95 -10.84
CA ALA A 224 19.66 11.10 -11.92
C ALA A 224 20.89 11.94 -11.52
N ASP A 225 20.72 12.92 -10.62
CA ASP A 225 21.82 13.73 -10.06
C ASP A 225 22.61 13.01 -8.95
N GLY A 226 22.20 11.81 -8.57
CA GLY A 226 22.81 11.00 -7.52
C GLY A 226 22.60 11.52 -6.10
N ASN A 227 21.85 12.61 -5.90
CA ASN A 227 21.73 13.22 -4.58
C ASN A 227 20.64 12.59 -3.71
N TRP A 228 19.62 11.97 -4.31
CA TRP A 228 18.49 11.38 -3.61
C TRP A 228 18.41 9.88 -3.83
N TRP A 229 18.08 9.17 -2.75
CA TRP A 229 17.59 7.81 -2.79
C TRP A 229 16.12 7.78 -2.42
N TYR A 230 15.35 6.94 -3.12
CA TYR A 230 13.95 6.65 -2.86
C TYR A 230 13.80 5.18 -2.53
N GLY A 231 13.08 4.86 -1.47
CA GLY A 231 12.76 3.50 -1.06
C GLY A 231 11.26 3.32 -0.96
N VAL A 232 10.77 2.17 -1.42
CA VAL A 232 9.35 1.80 -1.39
C VAL A 232 9.24 0.38 -0.82
N VAL A 233 8.32 0.18 0.11
CA VAL A 233 7.89 -1.16 0.53
C VAL A 233 6.39 -1.27 0.34
N VAL A 234 5.97 -2.29 -0.39
CA VAL A 234 4.59 -2.62 -0.69
C VAL A 234 4.18 -3.81 0.17
N PHE A 235 2.94 -3.84 0.65
CA PHE A 235 2.43 -4.88 1.56
C PHE A 235 1.14 -5.48 1.01
N ASP A 236 1.02 -6.81 1.10
CA ASP A 236 -0.23 -7.52 0.87
C ASP A 236 -0.54 -8.52 1.99
N PRO A 237 -1.77 -8.59 2.50
CA PRO A 237 -2.84 -7.59 2.43
C PRO A 237 -2.42 -6.20 2.95
N PRO A 238 -3.13 -5.13 2.55
CA PRO A 238 -2.82 -3.77 2.98
C PRO A 238 -3.08 -3.57 4.47
N GLY A 239 -2.26 -2.75 5.10
CA GLY A 239 -2.48 -2.26 6.45
C GLY A 239 -3.23 -0.92 6.48
N ASN A 240 -3.22 -0.30 7.66
CA ASN A 240 -3.73 1.06 7.88
C ASN A 240 -5.21 1.25 7.53
N ILE A 241 -6.01 0.19 7.66
CA ILE A 241 -7.45 0.23 7.38
C ILE A 241 -8.17 0.93 8.54
N PRO A 242 -8.95 2.00 8.29
CA PRO A 242 -9.68 2.72 9.34
C PRO A 242 -10.54 1.79 10.19
N ASN A 243 -10.56 2.05 11.50
CA ASN A 243 -11.27 1.27 12.52
C ASN A 243 -10.78 -0.18 12.70
N GLN A 244 -9.63 -0.57 12.13
CA GLN A 244 -9.06 -1.91 12.27
C GLN A 244 -7.69 -1.91 12.99
N TYR A 245 -7.23 -0.79 13.53
CA TYR A 245 -5.90 -0.71 14.14
C TYR A 245 -5.77 -1.51 15.43
N ALA A 246 -6.77 -1.44 16.31
CA ALA A 246 -6.72 -2.10 17.62
C ALA A 246 -6.58 -3.64 17.54
N GLN A 247 -7.03 -4.24 16.43
CA GLN A 247 -6.91 -5.68 16.16
C GLN A 247 -5.63 -6.07 15.42
N HIS A 248 -4.90 -5.10 14.85
CA HIS A 248 -3.74 -5.35 13.99
C HIS A 248 -2.43 -4.73 14.45
N VAL A 249 -2.46 -3.82 15.41
CA VAL A 249 -1.28 -3.17 15.99
C VAL A 249 -1.29 -3.42 17.50
N THR A 250 -0.57 -4.45 17.92
CA THR A 250 -0.52 -4.87 19.32
C THR A 250 0.54 -4.08 20.10
N LEU A 251 0.53 -4.20 21.43
CA LEU A 251 1.59 -3.68 22.27
C LEU A 251 2.89 -4.49 22.05
N PRO A 252 4.06 -3.85 22.17
CA PRO A 252 5.32 -4.58 22.12
C PRO A 252 5.43 -5.57 23.28
N ARG A 253 6.10 -6.70 23.03
CA ARG A 253 6.41 -7.70 24.06
C ARG A 253 7.33 -7.10 25.13
N THR A 254 6.96 -7.29 26.39
CA THR A 254 7.75 -6.97 27.58
C THR A 254 8.77 -8.04 27.88
#